data_AF-A0AA39CVJ4-F1
#
_entry.id   AF-A0AA39CVJ4-F1
#
_cell.length_a   1.000
_cell.length_b   1.000
_cell.length_c   1.000
_cell.angle_alpha   90.00
_cell.angle_beta   90.00
_cell.angle_gamma   90.00
#
_symmetry.space_group_name_H-M   'P 1'
#
loop_
_entity.id
_entity.type
_entity.pdbx_description
1 polymer ?
#
loop_
_entity_poly.entity_id
_entity_poly.type
_entity_poly.pdbx_seq_one_letter_code
_entity_poly.pdbx_strand_id
1 'polypeptide(L)'
;MPSKRTLENTQMSATQNQFAGLKSRRVTASSKTLLRQAPRSLDGSILDPTSAERFGRTTRSSVKNIPAPLISSINTQTAESLPLDSVQPAATTTREPTQAPQRTPGKRKRKFKGKEPNKRQWEGGSQSVAELTSSKDLLNWKNLERLNSETALEASDGMAEKKRTLSRRSSTAETNHDAASVSSQKTSLSLSDYRLNSLDRARIVFQHRCLPEHLKHRVDAIIQPRLDKEKETLVFAIADDLCDDFPDVLEVASREDDCVELIYQALEAMNRKLFRKAFAFRRKAGTVAFAYERGRSAYIDLDWDPTLKPKAQRKVYHFESPPDKYLDDTGDSTSRPNKRQQAEMPFISPESSEMTMPPPPPPPKFDNNCVKNARPDITMGFFHAVVAKKLVSSGVNELDAEEMLKDLQYEEELLSSPTLAALHIRFPSLVVEGKSYATGRSMYEAENQAAGSGSCMLILQSRLAELTERRSAGKYKGKEPLAFSITHEGPILLLWLHYITSLENARFYNLHVLSICHATIRSTSREFFLALAGVMEWASTEVLDGIAQQLVLIWKSAQKQTV
;
A
#
# COMPACT_ATOMS: atom_id res chain seq x y z
N MET A 1 39.76 42.44 -27.39
CA MET A 1 40.12 41.32 -28.30
C MET A 1 39.47 40.04 -27.79
N PRO A 2 38.29 39.64 -28.29
CA PRO A 2 37.82 38.27 -28.15
C PRO A 2 37.71 37.55 -29.50
N SER A 3 38.04 36.25 -29.49
CA SER A 3 38.09 35.37 -30.64
C SER A 3 36.72 34.79 -30.98
N LYS A 4 36.38 34.79 -32.27
CA LYS A 4 35.15 34.28 -32.89
C LYS A 4 35.17 32.75 -32.94
N ARG A 5 34.03 32.10 -32.67
CA ARG A 5 33.76 30.70 -33.05
C ARG A 5 32.71 30.64 -34.14
N THR A 6 33.05 29.86 -35.16
CA THR A 6 32.42 29.66 -36.46
C THR A 6 31.30 28.62 -36.38
N LEU A 7 30.21 28.87 -37.10
CA LEU A 7 29.12 27.93 -37.40
C LEU A 7 29.53 27.05 -38.59
N GLU A 8 29.36 25.73 -38.47
CA GLU A 8 29.38 24.81 -39.61
C GLU A 8 28.00 24.20 -39.86
N ASN A 9 27.65 24.23 -41.15
CA ASN A 9 26.45 23.71 -41.79
C ASN A 9 26.49 22.18 -41.90
N THR A 10 25.36 21.52 -41.68
CA THR A 10 25.18 20.10 -42.05
C THR A 10 24.10 19.99 -43.13
N GLN A 11 24.54 19.51 -44.29
CA GLN A 11 23.77 19.16 -45.48
C GLN A 11 22.74 18.05 -45.21
N MET A 12 21.53 18.21 -45.76
CA MET A 12 20.56 17.13 -45.92
C MET A 12 20.84 16.35 -47.21
N SER A 13 20.97 15.03 -47.11
CA SER A 13 20.87 14.10 -48.24
C SER A 13 19.52 13.40 -48.21
N ALA A 14 18.82 13.49 -49.34
CA ALA A 14 17.59 12.75 -49.61
C ALA A 14 17.95 11.39 -50.20
N THR A 15 17.44 10.31 -49.61
CA THR A 15 17.49 8.98 -50.23
C THR A 15 16.08 8.41 -50.29
N GLN A 16 15.58 8.36 -51.52
CA GLN A 16 14.34 7.74 -51.96
C GLN A 16 14.61 6.24 -52.09
N ASN A 17 13.81 5.38 -51.45
CA ASN A 17 13.77 3.95 -51.77
C ASN A 17 12.34 3.40 -51.64
N GLN A 18 11.84 2.95 -52.78
CA GLN A 18 10.65 2.11 -52.93
C GLN A 18 11.00 0.69 -52.46
N PHE A 19 10.09 -0.02 -51.80
CA PHE A 19 9.95 -1.47 -51.94
C PHE A 19 8.58 -1.97 -51.47
N ALA A 20 8.22 -3.12 -52.01
CA ALA A 20 6.91 -3.62 -52.34
C ALA A 20 6.13 -4.28 -51.19
N GLY A 21 4.84 -4.47 -51.46
CA GLY A 21 3.80 -5.02 -50.59
C GLY A 21 4.09 -6.37 -49.95
N LEU A 22 3.56 -6.52 -48.74
CA LEU A 22 3.32 -7.79 -48.07
C LEU A 22 1.89 -7.80 -47.51
N LYS A 23 1.18 -8.87 -47.86
CA LYS A 23 -0.24 -9.11 -47.59
C LYS A 23 -0.49 -9.28 -46.09
N SER A 24 -1.42 -8.48 -45.56
CA SER A 24 -1.92 -8.57 -44.18
C SER A 24 -2.81 -9.80 -44.00
N ARG A 25 -2.45 -10.68 -43.07
CA ARG A 25 -3.22 -11.85 -42.65
C ARG A 25 -4.15 -11.41 -41.52
N ARG A 26 -5.45 -11.33 -41.81
CA ARG A 26 -6.54 -11.03 -40.88
C ARG A 26 -6.57 -12.09 -39.77
N VAL A 27 -6.33 -11.68 -38.52
CA VAL A 27 -6.66 -12.47 -37.33
C VAL A 27 -7.87 -11.79 -36.67
N THR A 28 -9.01 -12.47 -36.72
CA THR A 28 -10.26 -12.05 -36.07
C THR A 28 -10.18 -12.40 -34.58
N ALA A 29 -9.97 -11.39 -33.73
CA ALA A 29 -10.21 -11.50 -32.29
C ALA A 29 -11.68 -11.15 -32.01
N SER A 30 -12.44 -12.15 -31.55
CA SER A 30 -13.83 -12.02 -31.13
C SER A 30 -13.91 -11.47 -29.71
N SER A 31 -14.05 -10.15 -29.56
CA SER A 31 -14.42 -9.53 -28.29
C SER A 31 -15.94 -9.50 -28.18
N LYS A 32 -16.51 -10.33 -27.29
CA LYS A 32 -17.91 -10.22 -26.87
C LYS A 32 -18.04 -9.03 -25.91
N THR A 33 -18.50 -7.91 -26.44
CA THR A 33 -18.90 -6.73 -25.65
C THR A 33 -20.31 -6.96 -25.10
N LEU A 34 -20.44 -7.14 -23.78
CA LEU A 34 -21.74 -7.09 -23.10
C LEU A 34 -22.14 -5.63 -22.87
N LEU A 35 -22.79 -5.04 -23.86
CA LEU A 35 -23.50 -3.77 -23.75
C LEU A 35 -24.88 -4.02 -23.13
N ARG A 36 -25.05 -3.70 -21.84
CA ARG A 36 -26.40 -3.55 -21.25
C ARG A 36 -27.01 -2.25 -21.76
N GLN A 37 -28.07 -2.39 -22.56
CA GLN A 37 -28.94 -1.31 -23.01
C GLN A 37 -29.82 -0.80 -21.86
N ALA A 38 -29.83 0.52 -21.66
CA ALA A 38 -30.87 1.22 -20.91
C ALA A 38 -31.98 1.67 -21.89
N PRO A 39 -33.27 1.69 -21.48
CA PRO A 39 -34.35 2.05 -22.38
C PRO A 39 -34.41 3.57 -22.61
N ARG A 40 -34.46 3.95 -23.89
CA ARG A 40 -34.79 5.29 -24.37
C ARG A 40 -36.30 5.52 -24.24
N SER A 41 -36.69 6.68 -23.71
CA SER A 41 -37.97 7.34 -24.00
C SER A 41 -37.67 8.56 -24.87
N LEU A 42 -38.35 8.64 -26.00
CA LEU A 42 -38.34 9.73 -26.98
C LEU A 42 -39.22 10.89 -26.50
N ASP A 43 -38.71 12.11 -26.70
CA ASP A 43 -39.39 13.35 -27.14
C ASP A 43 -38.33 14.47 -27.00
N GLY A 44 -37.98 15.32 -27.97
CA GLY A 44 -38.64 15.72 -29.21
C GLY A 44 -38.70 17.26 -29.26
N SER A 45 -37.62 17.94 -29.70
CA SER A 45 -37.55 19.33 -30.23
C SER A 45 -36.07 19.77 -30.26
N ILE A 46 -35.37 19.81 -31.39
CA ILE A 46 -35.37 20.83 -32.46
C ILE A 46 -35.29 22.26 -31.91
N LEU A 47 -34.07 22.82 -31.85
CA LEU A 47 -33.63 24.01 -32.60
C LEU A 47 -32.15 24.32 -32.24
N ASP A 48 -31.28 24.22 -33.24
CA ASP A 48 -30.00 24.93 -33.34
C ASP A 48 -30.33 26.30 -34.01
N PRO A 49 -29.65 27.43 -33.69
CA PRO A 49 -28.36 27.68 -34.35
C PRO A 49 -27.32 28.46 -33.52
N THR A 50 -26.06 28.07 -33.70
CA THR A 50 -24.90 28.95 -33.96
C THR A 50 -25.15 30.47 -34.08
N SER A 51 -24.38 31.28 -33.34
CA SER A 51 -23.71 32.49 -33.85
C SER A 51 -22.74 33.12 -32.83
N ALA A 52 -21.72 33.75 -33.40
CA ALA A 52 -20.59 34.41 -32.76
C ALA A 52 -20.86 35.90 -32.44
N GLU A 53 -19.79 36.59 -32.00
CA GLU A 53 -19.59 38.05 -31.78
C GLU A 53 -19.69 38.50 -30.31
N ARG A 54 -18.61 38.94 -29.64
CA ARG A 54 -17.83 40.20 -29.80
C ARG A 54 -18.69 41.46 -29.93
N PHE A 55 -18.87 42.20 -28.84
CA PHE A 55 -18.34 43.56 -28.61
C PHE A 55 -18.93 44.14 -27.32
N GLY A 56 -18.10 44.86 -26.54
CA GLY A 56 -18.53 45.50 -25.29
C GLY A 56 -19.15 46.88 -25.47
N ARG A 57 -19.80 47.36 -24.41
CA ARG A 57 -19.61 48.71 -23.83
C ARG A 57 -20.50 48.91 -22.59
N THR A 58 -19.83 49.30 -21.51
CA THR A 58 -20.16 50.38 -20.58
C THR A 58 -21.63 50.70 -20.29
N THR A 59 -22.03 50.52 -19.02
CA THR A 59 -22.85 51.51 -18.30
C THR A 59 -22.40 51.65 -16.85
N ARG A 60 -22.45 52.90 -16.41
CA ARG A 60 -21.95 53.50 -15.16
C ARG A 60 -23.10 53.59 -14.13
N SER A 61 -22.72 53.93 -12.89
CA SER A 61 -23.56 54.28 -11.71
C SER A 61 -23.92 53.08 -10.81
N SER A 62 -23.96 53.16 -9.48
CA SER A 62 -23.89 54.31 -8.56
C SER A 62 -23.36 53.84 -7.21
N VAL A 63 -22.56 54.71 -6.58
CA VAL A 63 -22.01 54.63 -5.22
C VAL A 63 -23.13 54.69 -4.18
N LYS A 64 -23.02 53.92 -3.09
CA LYS A 64 -23.46 54.30 -1.73
C LYS A 64 -22.50 53.74 -0.67
N ASN A 65 -21.91 54.67 0.07
CA ASN A 65 -20.98 54.53 1.19
C ASN A 65 -21.65 53.99 2.46
N ILE A 66 -20.93 53.20 3.28
CA ILE A 66 -20.98 53.17 4.77
C ILE A 66 -19.57 52.76 5.30
N PRO A 67 -19.08 53.31 6.44
CA PRO A 67 -17.65 53.52 6.71
C PRO A 67 -16.99 52.51 7.69
N ALA A 68 -15.65 52.52 7.67
CA ALA A 68 -14.75 51.87 8.62
C ALA A 68 -14.55 52.71 9.90
N PRO A 69 -14.16 52.10 11.04
CA PRO A 69 -13.57 52.83 12.15
C PRO A 69 -12.06 52.60 12.30
N LEU A 70 -11.36 53.69 12.56
CA LEU A 70 -9.94 53.82 12.92
C LEU A 70 -9.71 53.53 14.43
N ILE A 71 -8.66 52.76 14.70
CA ILE A 71 -7.57 52.93 15.66
C ILE A 71 -7.84 53.76 16.94
N SER A 72 -7.54 53.15 18.10
CA SER A 72 -6.98 53.86 19.25
C SER A 72 -5.76 53.13 19.82
N SER A 73 -4.71 53.91 20.03
CA SER A 73 -3.41 53.55 20.60
C SER A 73 -3.44 53.63 22.13
N ILE A 74 -2.82 52.69 22.84
CA ILE A 74 -2.34 52.88 24.22
C ILE A 74 -0.94 52.28 24.34
N ASN A 75 -0.06 53.06 24.95
CA ASN A 75 1.38 52.86 25.06
C ASN A 75 1.76 52.45 26.50
N THR A 76 2.80 51.61 26.62
CA THR A 76 3.77 51.45 27.73
C THR A 76 3.32 51.04 29.14
N GLN A 77 3.86 49.92 29.64
CA GLN A 77 4.92 49.96 30.66
C GLN A 77 5.67 48.62 30.83
N THR A 78 6.92 48.77 31.23
CA THR A 78 8.02 47.83 31.37
C THR A 78 8.16 47.42 32.83
N ALA A 79 8.42 46.14 33.13
CA ALA A 79 9.13 45.65 34.33
C ALA A 79 9.30 44.12 34.17
N GLU A 80 10.52 43.61 33.99
CA GLU A 80 11.47 43.19 35.03
C GLU A 80 11.24 41.75 35.53
N SER A 81 12.34 41.12 35.93
CA SER A 81 12.66 39.71 35.74
C SER A 81 12.86 38.93 37.06
N LEU A 82 12.49 37.63 37.03
CA LEU A 82 12.96 36.49 37.87
C LEU A 82 12.52 36.43 39.36
N PRO A 83 12.66 35.29 40.09
CA PRO A 83 13.08 33.92 39.72
C PRO A 83 12.15 32.76 40.24
N LEU A 84 12.60 31.52 39.99
CA LEU A 84 12.16 30.20 40.48
C LEU A 84 11.97 30.09 42.01
N ASP A 85 11.02 29.26 42.43
CA ASP A 85 11.16 28.17 43.44
C ASP A 85 9.90 27.27 43.35
N SER A 86 10.02 25.97 43.07
CA SER A 86 10.19 24.84 44.01
C SER A 86 9.12 24.81 45.12
N VAL A 87 8.28 23.76 45.13
CA VAL A 87 7.85 22.97 46.32
C VAL A 87 6.83 21.91 45.88
N GLN A 88 7.09 20.68 46.32
CA GLN A 88 6.28 19.47 46.19
C GLN A 88 5.37 19.28 47.45
N PRO A 89 4.56 18.20 47.59
CA PRO A 89 3.16 18.28 47.98
C PRO A 89 2.87 17.99 49.47
N ALA A 90 1.66 18.37 49.93
CA ALA A 90 1.11 17.86 51.19
C ALA A 90 -0.42 17.60 51.13
N ALA A 91 -0.74 16.32 51.31
CA ALA A 91 -1.77 15.73 52.18
C ALA A 91 -3.17 16.39 52.36
N THR A 92 -4.17 15.61 51.95
CA THR A 92 -5.31 15.12 52.76
C THR A 92 -6.23 16.14 53.43
N THR A 93 -7.46 16.27 52.92
CA THR A 93 -8.63 16.39 53.81
C THR A 93 -9.89 15.77 53.19
N THR A 94 -10.38 14.78 53.92
CA THR A 94 -11.64 14.06 53.83
C THR A 94 -12.86 14.98 53.83
N ARG A 95 -13.79 14.83 52.88
CA ARG A 95 -15.22 15.11 53.08
C ARG A 95 -16.09 14.48 51.97
N GLU A 96 -16.87 13.49 52.38
CA GLU A 96 -18.03 12.88 51.70
C GLU A 96 -19.33 13.55 52.24
N PRO A 97 -20.54 13.24 51.74
CA PRO A 97 -21.05 13.31 50.38
C PRO A 97 -22.26 14.28 50.28
N THR A 98 -22.50 14.91 49.13
CA THR A 98 -23.75 15.65 48.86
C THR A 98 -24.53 15.02 47.71
N GLN A 99 -25.68 14.48 48.08
CA GLN A 99 -26.92 14.18 47.36
C GLN A 99 -26.98 14.33 45.83
N ALA A 100 -27.45 13.25 45.20
CA ALA A 100 -27.91 13.18 43.82
C ALA A 100 -29.29 13.85 43.64
N PRO A 101 -29.54 14.58 42.52
CA PRO A 101 -30.88 14.98 42.15
C PRO A 101 -31.61 13.92 41.32
N GLN A 102 -32.84 13.67 41.75
CA GLN A 102 -33.82 12.77 41.14
C GLN A 102 -34.20 13.20 39.71
N ARG A 103 -34.27 12.23 38.79
CA ARG A 103 -34.84 12.39 37.45
C ARG A 103 -36.34 12.14 37.48
N THR A 104 -37.13 13.13 37.05
CA THR A 104 -38.56 13.00 36.75
C THR A 104 -38.78 12.56 35.29
N PRO A 105 -39.73 11.64 35.01
CA PRO A 105 -40.04 11.23 33.64
C PRO A 105 -41.13 12.11 33.02
N GLY A 106 -40.71 13.04 32.15
CA GLY A 106 -41.61 13.87 31.36
C GLY A 106 -42.23 13.10 30.18
N LYS A 107 -43.49 12.71 30.32
CA LYS A 107 -44.35 12.22 29.23
C LYS A 107 -44.62 13.35 28.22
N ARG A 108 -44.19 13.21 26.97
CA ARG A 108 -44.69 14.04 25.85
C ARG A 108 -45.17 13.16 24.70
N LYS A 109 -46.49 12.93 24.68
CA LYS A 109 -47.24 12.50 23.49
C LYS A 109 -47.18 13.63 22.45
N ARG A 110 -46.64 13.36 21.26
CA ARG A 110 -46.88 14.20 20.08
C ARG A 110 -47.42 13.31 18.97
N LYS A 111 -48.74 13.43 18.73
CA LYS A 111 -49.43 12.88 17.56
C LYS A 111 -48.90 13.62 16.32
N PHE A 112 -48.35 12.87 15.37
CA PHE A 112 -48.18 13.33 13.99
C PHE A 112 -49.11 12.48 13.12
N LYS A 113 -50.17 13.13 12.61
CA LYS A 113 -51.02 12.64 11.52
C LYS A 113 -50.44 13.20 10.22
N GLY A 114 -50.20 12.38 9.21
CA GLY A 114 -49.85 12.90 7.89
C GLY A 114 -49.39 11.86 6.87
N LYS A 115 -50.38 11.24 6.22
CA LYS A 115 -50.47 10.82 4.80
C LYS A 115 -49.44 9.84 4.22
N GLU A 116 -49.94 8.64 3.95
CA GLU A 116 -49.43 7.64 3.01
C GLU A 116 -49.31 8.15 1.57
N PRO A 117 -48.39 7.55 0.80
CA PRO A 117 -48.64 7.24 -0.60
C PRO A 117 -48.55 5.73 -0.89
N ASN A 118 -49.62 5.24 -1.52
CA ASN A 118 -49.77 4.05 -2.38
C ASN A 118 -48.62 3.02 -2.43
N LYS A 119 -48.86 1.88 -1.77
CA LYS A 119 -48.18 0.62 -2.04
C LYS A 119 -48.75 -0.04 -3.30
N ARG A 120 -47.86 -0.35 -4.25
CA ARG A 120 -48.13 -1.40 -5.26
C ARG A 120 -48.06 -2.76 -4.58
N GLN A 121 -49.13 -3.51 -4.74
CA GLN A 121 -49.37 -4.85 -4.24
C GLN A 121 -48.46 -5.83 -4.99
N TRP A 122 -47.51 -6.42 -4.28
CA TRP A 122 -46.84 -7.67 -4.68
C TRP A 122 -47.30 -8.73 -3.69
N GLU A 123 -48.12 -9.66 -4.18
CA GLU A 123 -48.55 -10.85 -3.46
C GLU A 123 -47.38 -11.84 -3.45
N GLY A 124 -46.64 -11.85 -2.34
CA GLY A 124 -45.69 -12.89 -1.98
C GLY A 124 -46.08 -13.42 -0.61
N GLY A 125 -46.55 -14.67 -0.56
CA GLY A 125 -46.99 -15.34 0.66
C GLY A 125 -45.92 -15.28 1.76
N SER A 126 -46.23 -14.57 2.84
CA SER A 126 -45.42 -14.58 4.05
C SER A 126 -45.72 -15.84 4.84
N GLN A 127 -44.87 -16.85 4.71
CA GLN A 127 -44.72 -17.83 5.78
C GLN A 127 -44.09 -17.10 6.97
N SER A 128 -44.82 -17.11 8.09
CA SER A 128 -44.34 -16.63 9.39
C SER A 128 -43.03 -17.33 9.74
N VAL A 129 -41.94 -16.58 9.76
CA VAL A 129 -40.67 -17.00 10.36
C VAL A 129 -40.95 -17.18 11.86
N ALA A 130 -41.03 -18.44 12.27
CA ALA A 130 -41.05 -18.80 13.68
C ALA A 130 -39.79 -18.24 14.33
N GLU A 131 -39.99 -17.53 15.43
CA GLU A 131 -38.99 -17.01 16.33
C GLU A 131 -38.10 -18.19 16.79
N LEU A 132 -36.95 -18.34 16.15
CA LEU A 132 -35.95 -19.35 16.53
C LEU A 132 -35.44 -18.98 17.92
N THR A 133 -35.81 -19.80 18.90
CA THR A 133 -35.28 -19.77 20.26
C THR A 133 -33.76 -19.71 20.22
N SER A 134 -33.19 -18.73 20.93
CA SER A 134 -31.75 -18.57 21.14
C SER A 134 -31.10 -19.93 21.42
N SER A 135 -30.37 -20.47 20.45
CA SER A 135 -29.65 -21.74 20.63
C SER A 135 -28.65 -21.56 21.77
N LYS A 136 -28.79 -22.39 22.79
CA LYS A 136 -27.92 -22.45 23.97
C LYS A 136 -26.57 -23.11 23.68
N ASP A 137 -26.27 -23.42 22.43
CA ASP A 137 -24.98 -23.99 22.03
C ASP A 137 -23.94 -22.88 21.79
N LEU A 138 -23.63 -22.16 22.88
CA LEU A 138 -22.39 -21.42 22.96
C LEU A 138 -21.24 -22.44 23.06
N LEU A 139 -20.23 -22.28 22.21
CA LEU A 139 -18.97 -23.03 22.24
C LEU A 139 -18.26 -22.80 23.59
N ASN A 140 -18.64 -23.59 24.58
CA ASN A 140 -17.97 -23.70 25.88
C ASN A 140 -16.76 -24.62 25.72
N TRP A 141 -15.67 -24.36 26.46
CA TRP A 141 -14.49 -25.22 26.56
C TRP A 141 -14.82 -26.72 26.69
N LYS A 142 -15.85 -27.08 27.47
CA LYS A 142 -16.34 -28.46 27.60
C LYS A 142 -16.88 -29.04 26.29
N ASN A 143 -17.52 -28.25 25.44
CA ASN A 143 -18.00 -28.69 24.13
C ASN A 143 -16.83 -28.91 23.17
N LEU A 144 -15.77 -28.10 23.28
CA LEU A 144 -14.54 -28.26 22.49
C LEU A 144 -13.76 -29.52 22.90
N GLU A 145 -13.64 -29.77 24.21
CA GLU A 145 -13.00 -30.95 24.76
C GLU A 145 -13.78 -32.23 24.41
N ARG A 146 -15.11 -32.16 24.42
CA ARG A 146 -15.99 -33.23 23.95
C ARG A 146 -15.83 -33.51 22.46
N LEU A 147 -15.80 -32.47 21.62
CA LEU A 147 -15.61 -32.62 20.18
C LEU A 147 -14.24 -33.24 19.86
N ASN A 148 -13.18 -32.82 20.56
CA ASN A 148 -11.83 -33.37 20.38
C ASN A 148 -11.73 -34.83 20.81
N SER A 149 -12.41 -35.21 21.89
CA SER A 149 -12.45 -36.61 22.36
C SER A 149 -13.30 -37.52 21.47
N GLU A 150 -14.42 -37.02 20.93
CA GLU A 150 -15.24 -37.73 19.95
C GLU A 150 -14.47 -37.94 18.63
N THR A 151 -13.74 -36.92 18.16
CA THR A 151 -12.93 -37.02 16.93
C THR A 151 -11.73 -37.97 17.11
N ALA A 152 -11.16 -38.05 18.32
CA ALA A 152 -10.07 -38.96 18.64
C ALA A 152 -10.53 -40.44 18.72
N LEU A 153 -11.79 -40.69 19.09
CA LEU A 153 -12.36 -42.04 19.13
C LEU A 153 -12.71 -42.56 17.73
N GLU A 154 -13.21 -41.72 16.83
CA GLU A 154 -13.55 -42.13 15.45
C GLU A 154 -12.32 -42.43 14.58
N ALA A 155 -11.16 -41.84 14.89
CA ALA A 155 -9.91 -42.10 14.17
C ALA A 155 -9.28 -43.48 14.49
N SER A 156 -9.76 -44.18 15.53
CA SER A 156 -9.17 -45.45 15.99
C SER A 156 -9.86 -46.69 15.40
N ASP A 157 -11.10 -46.60 14.93
CA ASP A 157 -11.92 -47.79 14.59
C ASP A 157 -12.17 -48.01 13.08
N GLY A 158 -11.64 -47.15 12.20
CA GLY A 158 -12.01 -47.13 10.77
C GLY A 158 -11.01 -47.69 9.75
N MET A 159 -9.80 -48.10 10.15
CA MET A 159 -8.70 -48.43 9.20
C MET A 159 -8.54 -49.91 8.86
N ALA A 160 -9.47 -50.79 9.27
CA ALA A 160 -9.52 -52.16 8.80
C ALA A 160 -10.77 -52.36 7.95
N GLU A 161 -10.57 -52.82 6.71
CA GLU A 161 -11.61 -53.36 5.81
C GLU A 161 -12.53 -52.35 5.09
N LYS A 162 -12.04 -51.83 3.96
CA LYS A 162 -12.87 -51.68 2.75
C LYS A 162 -12.01 -51.59 1.49
N LYS A 163 -11.62 -52.76 0.99
CA LYS A 163 -11.21 -52.95 -0.42
C LYS A 163 -12.46 -52.72 -1.29
N ARG A 164 -12.63 -51.51 -1.82
CA ARG A 164 -13.58 -51.25 -2.90
C ARG A 164 -12.84 -51.20 -4.23
N THR A 165 -13.24 -52.13 -5.08
CA THR A 165 -12.90 -52.29 -6.49
C THR A 165 -13.20 -51.02 -7.28
N LEU A 166 -12.16 -50.35 -7.78
CA LEU A 166 -12.30 -49.29 -8.78
C LEU A 166 -12.09 -49.86 -10.19
N SER A 167 -13.06 -49.49 -11.01
CA SER A 167 -13.29 -49.94 -12.37
C SER A 167 -12.12 -49.65 -13.29
N ARG A 168 -11.65 -50.73 -13.92
CA ARG A 168 -10.70 -50.79 -15.01
C ARG A 168 -11.40 -50.33 -16.30
N ARG A 169 -11.15 -49.10 -16.74
CA ARG A 169 -11.32 -48.73 -18.16
C ARG A 169 -9.98 -48.29 -18.72
N SER A 170 -9.43 -49.20 -19.50
CA SER A 170 -8.27 -49.07 -20.35
C SER A 170 -8.52 -48.03 -21.45
N SER A 171 -7.60 -47.09 -21.61
CA SER A 171 -7.30 -46.46 -22.89
C SER A 171 -5.80 -46.43 -23.07
N THR A 172 -5.34 -47.33 -23.94
CA THR A 172 -3.99 -47.46 -24.48
C THR A 172 -3.80 -46.49 -25.64
N ALA A 173 -2.81 -45.60 -25.55
CA ALA A 173 -2.00 -45.05 -26.65
C ALA A 173 -1.04 -44.03 -26.02
N GLU A 174 0.23 -44.39 -25.80
CA GLU A 174 1.37 -44.11 -26.68
C GLU A 174 2.32 -43.11 -25.97
N THR A 175 3.35 -43.69 -25.35
CA THR A 175 4.75 -43.26 -25.39
C THR A 175 5.03 -41.85 -25.87
N ASN A 176 5.46 -40.95 -24.97
CA ASN A 176 6.64 -40.09 -25.17
C ASN A 176 7.02 -39.33 -23.88
N HIS A 177 8.29 -39.53 -23.48
CA HIS A 177 9.12 -38.77 -22.55
C HIS A 177 8.62 -38.46 -21.12
N ASP A 178 9.02 -39.34 -20.21
CA ASP A 178 9.28 -39.06 -18.80
C ASP A 178 10.34 -37.95 -18.64
N ALA A 179 9.89 -36.70 -18.64
CA ALA A 179 10.57 -35.64 -17.91
C ALA A 179 9.90 -35.58 -16.53
N ALA A 180 10.45 -36.33 -15.58
CA ALA A 180 10.06 -36.25 -14.18
C ALA A 180 10.15 -34.79 -13.72
N SER A 181 8.99 -34.13 -13.68
CA SER A 181 8.81 -32.83 -13.03
C SER A 181 9.08 -33.06 -11.55
N VAL A 182 10.34 -32.88 -11.16
CA VAL A 182 10.76 -32.79 -9.76
C VAL A 182 9.95 -31.65 -9.15
N SER A 183 8.86 -32.04 -8.49
CA SER A 183 7.99 -31.16 -7.74
C SER A 183 8.85 -30.40 -6.74
N SER A 184 9.05 -29.12 -7.02
CA SER A 184 9.79 -28.19 -6.19
C SER A 184 9.00 -27.90 -4.91
N GLN A 185 9.03 -28.84 -3.96
CA GLN A 185 8.53 -28.63 -2.59
C GLN A 185 9.40 -27.63 -1.77
N LYS A 186 10.37 -26.94 -2.39
CA LYS A 186 11.25 -25.96 -1.73
C LYS A 186 10.62 -24.57 -1.52
N THR A 187 9.38 -24.34 -1.95
CA THR A 187 8.84 -22.97 -2.03
C THR A 187 8.33 -22.41 -0.70
N SER A 188 7.78 -23.21 0.21
CA SER A 188 7.25 -22.70 1.49
C SER A 188 8.36 -22.35 2.49
N LEU A 189 9.39 -23.20 2.58
CA LEU A 189 10.60 -22.91 3.37
C LEU A 189 11.22 -21.59 2.93
N SER A 190 11.22 -21.28 1.63
CA SER A 190 11.78 -20.02 1.12
C SER A 190 11.07 -18.74 1.60
N LEU A 191 9.76 -18.77 1.85
CA LEU A 191 9.00 -17.57 2.26
C LEU A 191 9.17 -17.29 3.76
N SER A 192 9.09 -18.33 4.59
CA SER A 192 9.40 -18.21 6.01
C SER A 192 10.87 -17.87 6.22
N ASP A 193 11.77 -18.48 5.44
CA ASP A 193 13.20 -18.14 5.46
C ASP A 193 13.45 -16.70 5.03
N TYR A 194 12.72 -16.18 4.04
CA TYR A 194 12.82 -14.77 3.66
C TYR A 194 12.40 -13.84 4.82
N ARG A 195 11.30 -14.17 5.52
CA ARG A 195 10.86 -13.40 6.69
C ARG A 195 11.89 -13.47 7.82
N LEU A 196 12.37 -14.66 8.15
CA LEU A 196 13.32 -14.87 9.24
C LEU A 196 14.74 -14.36 8.96
N ASN A 197 15.18 -14.36 7.70
CA ASN A 197 16.55 -13.98 7.36
C ASN A 197 16.62 -12.58 6.74
N SER A 198 15.82 -12.30 5.71
CA SER A 198 15.95 -11.04 4.96
C SER A 198 15.23 -9.89 5.66
N LEU A 199 13.99 -10.10 6.11
CA LEU A 199 13.20 -9.06 6.80
C LEU A 199 13.74 -8.77 8.21
N ASP A 200 14.06 -9.81 8.99
CA ASP A 200 14.65 -9.65 10.33
C ASP A 200 15.98 -8.89 10.31
N ARG A 201 16.90 -9.22 9.39
CA ARG A 201 18.17 -8.47 9.23
C ARG A 201 17.97 -7.01 8.82
N ALA A 202 16.86 -6.73 8.13
CA ALA A 202 16.42 -5.39 7.80
C ALA A 202 15.61 -4.72 8.92
N ARG A 203 15.46 -5.40 10.07
CA ARG A 203 14.69 -4.99 11.26
C ARG A 203 13.22 -4.73 10.98
N ILE A 204 12.65 -5.49 10.05
CA ILE A 204 11.23 -5.48 9.76
C ILE A 204 10.58 -6.59 10.58
N VAL A 205 9.71 -6.22 11.52
CA VAL A 205 9.18 -7.11 12.56
C VAL A 205 7.67 -7.21 12.47
N PHE A 206 7.15 -8.43 12.43
CA PHE A 206 5.72 -8.70 12.57
C PHE A 206 5.33 -8.73 14.04
N GLN A 207 4.57 -7.74 14.47
CA GLN A 207 4.09 -7.59 15.85
C GLN A 207 2.74 -8.27 16.00
N HIS A 208 2.78 -9.51 16.47
CA HIS A 208 1.58 -10.29 16.81
C HIS A 208 1.03 -9.96 18.21
N ARG A 209 1.75 -9.15 18.99
CA ARG A 209 1.36 -8.69 20.33
C ARG A 209 0.65 -7.34 20.27
N CYS A 210 0.25 -6.85 21.44
CA CYS A 210 -0.39 -5.54 21.59
C CYS A 210 0.46 -4.41 21.01
N LEU A 211 -0.22 -3.45 20.39
CA LEU A 211 0.36 -2.18 19.96
C LEU A 211 0.96 -1.41 21.17
N PRO A 212 2.10 -0.69 21.02
CA PRO A 212 2.64 0.13 22.09
C PRO A 212 1.63 1.15 22.62
N GLU A 213 1.56 1.32 23.94
CA GLU A 213 0.49 2.10 24.60
C GLU A 213 0.41 3.55 24.09
N HIS A 214 1.56 4.18 23.83
CA HIS A 214 1.62 5.55 23.30
C HIS A 214 1.00 5.69 21.90
N LEU A 215 1.00 4.63 21.09
CA LEU A 215 0.38 4.62 19.76
C LEU A 215 -1.09 4.19 19.80
N LYS A 216 -1.46 3.36 20.78
CA LYS A 216 -2.78 2.74 20.87
C LYS A 216 -3.93 3.75 20.77
N HIS A 217 -3.93 4.78 21.59
CA HIS A 217 -4.98 5.81 21.56
C HIS A 217 -5.07 6.54 20.21
N ARG A 218 -3.93 6.82 19.58
CA ARG A 218 -3.88 7.50 18.28
C ARG A 218 -4.40 6.59 17.17
N VAL A 219 -4.00 5.32 17.17
CA VAL A 219 -4.45 4.34 16.19
C VAL A 219 -5.93 4.04 16.36
N ASP A 220 -6.42 3.84 17.58
CA ASP A 220 -7.85 3.65 17.87
C ASP A 220 -8.68 4.83 17.34
N ALA A 221 -8.20 6.07 17.53
CA ALA A 221 -8.86 7.26 16.99
C ALA A 221 -8.86 7.30 15.45
N ILE A 222 -7.85 6.71 14.79
CA ILE A 222 -7.79 6.61 13.32
C ILE A 222 -8.76 5.52 12.83
N ILE A 223 -8.76 4.33 13.44
CA ILE A 223 -9.57 3.19 12.94
C ILE A 223 -11.02 3.21 13.41
N GLN A 224 -11.36 4.03 14.41
CA GLN A 224 -12.74 4.27 14.86
C GLN A 224 -13.12 5.73 14.62
N PRO A 225 -13.15 6.18 13.35
CA PRO A 225 -13.43 7.57 13.04
C PRO A 225 -14.85 7.94 13.44
N ARG A 226 -15.04 9.18 13.90
CA ARG A 226 -16.37 9.76 14.12
C ARG A 226 -16.88 10.37 12.83
N LEU A 227 -17.43 9.54 11.97
CA LEU A 227 -18.08 10.00 10.75
C LEU A 227 -19.46 10.57 11.06
N ASP A 228 -19.85 11.61 10.32
CA ASP A 228 -21.26 12.00 10.28
C ASP A 228 -22.08 10.89 9.58
N LYS A 229 -23.40 10.88 9.85
CA LYS A 229 -24.29 9.84 9.34
C LYS A 229 -24.33 9.77 7.80
N GLU A 230 -24.10 10.89 7.13
CA GLU A 230 -24.11 10.95 5.67
C GLU A 230 -22.88 10.25 5.10
N LYS A 231 -21.69 10.59 5.60
CA LYS A 231 -20.44 9.91 5.25
C LYS A 231 -20.48 8.43 5.60
N GLU A 232 -20.96 8.08 6.79
CA GLU A 232 -21.13 6.68 7.20
C GLU A 232 -22.02 5.91 6.22
N THR A 233 -23.16 6.48 5.82
CA THR A 233 -24.06 5.90 4.82
C THR A 233 -23.36 5.70 3.47
N LEU A 234 -22.55 6.67 3.05
CA LEU A 234 -21.77 6.58 1.82
C LEU A 234 -20.69 5.49 1.89
N VAL A 235 -20.00 5.35 3.04
CA VAL A 235 -19.02 4.29 3.27
C VAL A 235 -19.71 2.92 3.22
N PHE A 236 -20.86 2.77 3.86
CA PHE A 236 -21.62 1.52 3.83
C PHE A 236 -22.11 1.17 2.44
N ALA A 237 -22.60 2.14 1.67
CA ALA A 237 -22.99 1.90 0.28
C ALA A 237 -21.80 1.38 -0.55
N ILE A 238 -20.61 1.98 -0.42
CA ILE A 238 -19.41 1.52 -1.13
C ILE A 238 -19.00 0.10 -0.69
N ALA A 239 -19.06 -0.18 0.61
CA ALA A 239 -18.74 -1.51 1.13
C ALA A 239 -19.75 -2.58 0.70
N ASP A 240 -21.03 -2.21 0.62
CA ASP A 240 -22.10 -3.08 0.13
C ASP A 240 -21.93 -3.38 -1.36
N ASP A 241 -21.67 -2.35 -2.18
CA ASP A 241 -21.40 -2.50 -3.62
C ASP A 241 -20.25 -3.50 -3.84
N LEU A 242 -19.12 -3.32 -3.14
CA LEU A 242 -17.99 -4.25 -3.20
C LEU A 242 -18.37 -5.67 -2.74
N CYS A 243 -19.15 -5.79 -1.66
CA CYS A 243 -19.60 -7.08 -1.14
C CYS A 243 -20.50 -7.84 -2.13
N ASP A 244 -21.33 -7.12 -2.88
CA ASP A 244 -22.23 -7.69 -3.87
C ASP A 244 -21.49 -8.07 -5.17
N ASP A 245 -20.42 -7.35 -5.52
CA ASP A 245 -19.61 -7.63 -6.72
C ASP A 245 -18.59 -8.79 -6.53
N PHE A 246 -18.14 -9.04 -5.29
CA PHE A 246 -17.12 -10.06 -5.02
C PHE A 246 -17.52 -11.49 -5.45
N PRO A 247 -18.74 -11.99 -5.16
CA PRO A 247 -19.18 -13.32 -5.60
C PRO A 247 -19.08 -13.51 -7.11
N ASP A 248 -19.51 -12.51 -7.90
CA ASP A 248 -19.46 -12.57 -9.37
C ASP A 248 -18.02 -12.72 -9.89
N VAL A 249 -17.07 -12.01 -9.26
CA VAL A 249 -15.64 -12.14 -9.56
C VAL A 249 -15.15 -13.55 -9.19
N LEU A 250 -15.44 -14.03 -7.99
CA LEU A 250 -14.98 -15.35 -7.52
C LEU A 250 -15.53 -16.52 -8.36
N GLU A 251 -16.75 -16.41 -8.90
CA GLU A 251 -17.39 -17.47 -9.70
C GLU A 251 -16.72 -17.67 -11.07
N VAL A 252 -16.18 -16.61 -11.68
CA VAL A 252 -15.62 -16.67 -13.05
C VAL A 252 -14.17 -17.16 -13.12
N ALA A 253 -13.70 -17.88 -12.08
CA ALA A 253 -12.30 -18.24 -11.89
C ALA A 253 -11.38 -17.00 -11.98
N SER A 254 -11.78 -15.93 -11.28
CA SER A 254 -11.06 -14.65 -11.25
C SER A 254 -9.60 -14.82 -10.91
N ARG A 255 -8.78 -14.06 -11.61
CA ARG A 255 -7.40 -13.83 -11.21
C ARG A 255 -7.40 -12.89 -10.01
N GLU A 256 -6.35 -12.95 -9.21
CA GLU A 256 -6.20 -12.03 -8.07
C GLU A 256 -6.28 -10.55 -8.51
N ASP A 257 -5.83 -10.24 -9.73
CA ASP A 257 -5.93 -8.92 -10.36
C ASP A 257 -7.38 -8.39 -10.40
N ASP A 258 -8.36 -9.29 -10.56
CA ASP A 258 -9.78 -8.91 -10.61
C ASP A 258 -10.28 -8.50 -9.22
N CYS A 259 -9.84 -9.21 -8.16
CA CYS A 259 -10.10 -8.82 -6.78
C CYS A 259 -9.42 -7.48 -6.42
N VAL A 260 -8.17 -7.28 -6.86
CA VAL A 260 -7.45 -5.99 -6.70
C VAL A 260 -8.27 -4.85 -7.31
N GLU A 261 -8.87 -5.07 -8.48
CA GLU A 261 -9.63 -4.04 -9.18
C GLU A 261 -10.90 -3.65 -8.41
N LEU A 262 -11.60 -4.59 -7.76
CA LEU A 262 -12.73 -4.25 -6.87
C LEU A 262 -12.27 -3.36 -5.70
N ILE A 263 -11.14 -3.70 -5.06
CA ILE A 263 -10.58 -2.90 -3.96
C ILE A 263 -10.19 -1.51 -4.47
N TYR A 264 -9.57 -1.42 -5.64
CA TYR A 264 -9.22 -0.16 -6.30
C TYR A 264 -10.46 0.71 -6.54
N GLN A 265 -11.52 0.14 -7.11
CA GLN A 265 -12.77 0.86 -7.40
C GLN A 265 -13.43 1.39 -6.12
N ALA A 266 -13.43 0.60 -5.05
CA ALA A 266 -13.96 1.03 -3.76
C ALA A 266 -13.13 2.18 -3.15
N LEU A 267 -11.79 2.09 -3.17
CA LEU A 267 -10.89 3.16 -2.74
C LEU A 267 -11.08 4.45 -3.55
N GLU A 268 -11.20 4.35 -4.88
CA GLU A 268 -11.43 5.50 -5.74
C GLU A 268 -12.83 6.10 -5.53
N ALA A 269 -13.84 5.28 -5.28
CA ALA A 269 -15.18 5.74 -4.92
C ALA A 269 -15.16 6.52 -3.59
N MET A 270 -14.45 6.03 -2.57
CA MET A 270 -14.26 6.76 -1.31
C MET A 270 -13.55 8.09 -1.53
N ASN A 271 -12.44 8.09 -2.27
CA ASN A 271 -11.71 9.33 -2.58
C ASN A 271 -12.57 10.38 -3.29
N ARG A 272 -13.39 9.93 -4.25
CA ARG A 272 -14.28 10.81 -5.00
C ARG A 272 -15.44 11.34 -4.15
N LYS A 273 -16.12 10.47 -3.40
CA LYS A 273 -17.34 10.80 -2.65
C LYS A 273 -17.06 11.49 -1.31
N LEU A 274 -15.97 11.12 -0.61
CA LEU A 274 -15.68 11.57 0.75
C LEU A 274 -14.53 12.58 0.83
N PHE A 275 -13.49 12.41 0.01
CA PHE A 275 -12.23 13.15 0.14
C PHE A 275 -11.94 14.12 -1.00
N ARG A 276 -12.94 14.44 -1.83
CA ARG A 276 -12.84 15.44 -2.92
C ARG A 276 -11.63 15.23 -3.84
N LYS A 277 -11.27 13.97 -4.11
CA LYS A 277 -10.08 13.59 -4.91
C LYS A 277 -8.75 14.06 -4.32
N ALA A 278 -8.62 14.09 -3.00
CA ALA A 278 -7.35 14.41 -2.32
C ALA A 278 -6.24 13.41 -2.65
N PHE A 279 -6.60 12.15 -2.93
CA PHE A 279 -5.65 11.07 -3.15
C PHE A 279 -5.42 10.77 -4.63
N ALA A 280 -4.18 10.41 -4.93
CA ALA A 280 -3.79 9.75 -6.16
C ALA A 280 -3.65 8.26 -5.90
N PHE A 281 -4.18 7.44 -6.80
CA PHE A 281 -3.99 5.99 -6.80
C PHE A 281 -3.19 5.58 -8.01
N ARG A 282 -2.17 4.74 -7.79
CA ARG A 282 -1.42 4.10 -8.86
C ARG A 282 -1.65 2.61 -8.75
N ARG A 283 -2.22 2.04 -9.81
CA ARG A 283 -2.26 0.60 -10.03
C ARG A 283 -0.91 0.14 -10.57
N LYS A 284 -0.52 -1.07 -10.21
CA LYS A 284 0.49 -1.85 -10.92
C LYS A 284 -0.08 -2.28 -12.26
N ALA A 285 -0.25 -1.32 -13.16
CA ALA A 285 -0.65 -1.63 -14.52
C ALA A 285 0.44 -2.53 -15.11
N GLY A 286 0.05 -3.71 -15.61
CA GLY A 286 0.94 -4.55 -16.40
C GLY A 286 1.61 -3.69 -17.45
N THR A 287 2.94 -3.75 -17.49
CA THR A 287 3.84 -3.03 -18.39
C THR A 287 3.10 -2.30 -19.51
N VAL A 288 2.76 -1.03 -19.31
CA VAL A 288 2.18 -0.23 -20.40
C VAL A 288 3.34 -0.02 -21.36
N ALA A 289 3.42 -0.88 -22.37
CA ALA A 289 4.34 -0.70 -23.48
C ALA A 289 3.90 0.57 -24.18
N PHE A 290 4.44 1.72 -23.74
CA PHE A 290 4.37 2.93 -24.53
C PHE A 290 5.07 2.59 -25.84
N ALA A 291 4.27 2.47 -26.91
CA ALA A 291 4.76 2.30 -28.26
C ALA A 291 5.50 3.58 -28.66
N TYR A 292 6.75 3.71 -28.23
CA TYR A 292 7.65 4.71 -28.79
C TYR A 292 7.93 4.29 -30.24
N GLU A 293 7.57 5.14 -31.19
CA GLU A 293 7.69 4.97 -32.65
C GLU A 293 9.15 4.75 -33.16
N ARG A 294 10.13 4.50 -32.27
CA ARG A 294 11.56 4.31 -32.62
C ARG A 294 12.19 3.01 -32.11
N GLY A 295 11.41 1.98 -31.79
CA GLY A 295 11.95 0.63 -31.59
C GLY A 295 12.82 0.41 -30.34
N ARG A 296 12.80 1.33 -29.37
CA ARG A 296 13.31 1.09 -28.01
C ARG A 296 12.15 1.10 -27.03
N SER A 297 11.71 -0.10 -26.63
CA SER A 297 10.78 -0.25 -25.51
C SER A 297 11.50 0.12 -24.22
N ALA A 298 11.31 1.35 -23.73
CA ALA A 298 11.73 1.72 -22.39
C ALA A 298 10.71 1.14 -21.41
N TYR A 299 11.09 0.05 -20.74
CA TYR A 299 10.32 -0.47 -19.62
C TYR A 299 10.46 0.54 -18.48
N ILE A 300 9.37 1.25 -18.18
CA ILE A 300 9.31 2.07 -16.96
C ILE A 300 9.22 1.08 -15.81
N ASP A 301 10.32 0.93 -15.07
CA ASP A 301 10.32 0.11 -13.88
C ASP A 301 9.31 0.70 -12.89
N LEU A 302 8.33 -0.12 -12.52
CA LEU A 302 7.28 0.29 -11.59
C LEU A 302 7.70 0.08 -10.14
N ASP A 303 8.85 -0.56 -9.94
CA ASP A 303 9.45 -0.78 -8.63
C ASP A 303 9.71 0.55 -7.93
N TRP A 304 9.55 0.53 -6.62
CA TRP A 304 9.95 1.64 -5.80
C TRP A 304 11.47 1.77 -5.79
N ASP A 305 11.95 3.00 -5.60
CA ASP A 305 13.35 3.34 -5.54
C ASP A 305 14.08 2.42 -4.53
N PRO A 306 15.08 1.64 -4.97
CA PRO A 306 15.81 0.73 -4.09
C PRO A 306 16.49 1.42 -2.89
N THR A 307 16.75 2.74 -2.97
CA THR A 307 17.31 3.52 -1.86
C THR A 307 16.32 3.68 -0.70
N LEU A 308 15.03 3.42 -0.91
CA LEU A 308 14.02 3.39 0.14
C LEU A 308 13.99 2.09 0.95
N LYS A 309 14.71 1.06 0.51
CA LYS A 309 14.75 -0.19 1.25
C LYS A 309 15.42 0.00 2.60
N PRO A 310 14.84 -0.58 3.68
CA PRO A 310 15.57 -0.78 4.91
C PRO A 310 16.87 -1.54 4.63
N LYS A 311 18.00 -0.93 4.99
CA LYS A 311 19.31 -1.55 4.81
C LYS A 311 19.47 -2.69 5.80
N ALA A 312 19.65 -3.91 5.30
CA ALA A 312 19.98 -5.05 6.13
C ALA A 312 21.31 -4.78 6.85
N GLN A 313 21.28 -4.78 8.19
CA GLN A 313 22.53 -4.65 8.94
C GLN A 313 23.23 -5.99 8.94
N ARG A 314 24.31 -6.09 8.16
CA ARG A 314 25.22 -7.21 8.27
C ARG A 314 26.01 -7.01 9.56
N LYS A 315 25.61 -7.70 10.63
CA LYS A 315 26.50 -7.90 11.78
C LYS A 315 27.66 -8.74 11.27
N VAL A 316 28.71 -8.06 10.81
CA VAL A 316 30.00 -8.70 10.56
C VAL A 316 30.55 -8.93 11.96
N TYR A 317 30.21 -10.07 12.53
CA TYR A 317 31.00 -10.60 13.62
C TYR A 317 32.36 -10.88 13.02
N HIS A 318 33.29 -9.93 13.19
CA HIS A 318 34.70 -10.22 13.09
C HIS A 318 34.98 -11.19 14.22
N PHE A 319 34.71 -12.47 13.97
CA PHE A 319 35.52 -13.50 14.58
C PHE A 319 36.91 -13.19 14.07
N GLU A 320 37.73 -12.58 14.92
CA GLU A 320 39.16 -12.60 14.72
C GLU A 320 39.47 -14.06 14.38
N SER A 321 39.77 -14.32 13.11
CA SER A 321 40.22 -15.64 12.70
C SER A 321 41.32 -15.98 13.70
N PRO A 322 41.21 -17.11 14.43
CA PRO A 322 42.22 -17.46 15.41
C PRO A 322 43.56 -17.25 14.72
N PRO A 323 44.47 -16.43 15.30
CA PRO A 323 45.67 -15.97 14.61
C PRO A 323 46.27 -17.20 13.97
N ASP A 324 46.31 -17.21 12.63
CA ASP A 324 46.82 -18.33 11.86
C ASP A 324 48.14 -18.67 12.52
N LYS A 325 48.14 -19.78 13.26
CA LYS A 325 49.37 -20.34 13.78
C LYS A 325 50.05 -20.82 12.52
N TYR A 326 50.84 -19.93 11.93
CA TYR A 326 51.99 -20.27 11.12
C TYR A 326 52.84 -21.16 12.02
N LEU A 327 52.48 -22.45 12.04
CA LEU A 327 53.42 -23.50 12.33
C LEU A 327 54.47 -23.35 11.24
N ASP A 328 55.60 -22.75 11.62
CA ASP A 328 56.87 -22.92 10.93
C ASP A 328 57.10 -24.42 10.77
N ASP A 329 56.66 -24.96 9.64
CA ASP A 329 56.94 -26.32 9.21
C ASP A 329 58.36 -26.35 8.62
N THR A 330 59.33 -26.11 9.50
CA THR A 330 60.74 -26.45 9.27
C THR A 330 60.97 -27.80 9.92
N GLY A 331 60.43 -28.87 9.31
CA GLY A 331 60.43 -30.19 9.91
C GLY A 331 60.31 -31.30 8.87
N ASP A 332 61.45 -31.62 8.25
CA ASP A 332 61.72 -32.85 7.52
C ASP A 332 61.11 -34.09 8.23
N SER A 333 60.05 -34.68 7.66
CA SER A 333 59.66 -36.04 8.01
C SER A 333 58.87 -36.73 6.91
N THR A 334 59.50 -37.79 6.44
CA THR A 334 59.06 -38.78 5.48
C THR A 334 57.80 -39.53 5.95
N SER A 335 57.09 -40.10 4.96
CA SER A 335 55.97 -41.05 5.08
C SER A 335 54.54 -40.48 5.19
N ARG A 336 53.94 -40.23 4.02
CA ARG A 336 52.48 -40.33 3.83
C ARG A 336 52.18 -41.56 2.97
N PRO A 337 51.22 -42.42 3.37
CA PRO A 337 50.91 -43.64 2.66
C PRO A 337 50.13 -43.35 1.37
N ASN A 338 50.52 -44.09 0.36
CA ASN A 338 50.02 -44.12 -1.00
C ASN A 338 48.51 -44.40 -1.10
N LYS A 339 47.86 -43.60 -1.95
CA LYS A 339 47.31 -44.06 -3.25
C LYS A 339 46.32 -45.24 -3.17
N ARG A 340 45.02 -44.93 -3.09
CA ARG A 340 43.99 -45.83 -3.61
C ARG A 340 43.88 -45.57 -5.11
N GLN A 341 44.67 -46.31 -5.89
CA GLN A 341 44.57 -46.36 -7.34
C GLN A 341 43.19 -46.93 -7.69
N GLN A 342 42.30 -46.09 -8.22
CA GLN A 342 41.20 -46.59 -9.04
C GLN A 342 41.80 -47.08 -10.35
N ALA A 343 41.47 -48.31 -10.71
CA ALA A 343 41.92 -48.96 -11.93
C ALA A 343 41.44 -48.17 -13.15
N GLU A 344 42.39 -47.60 -13.88
CA GLU A 344 42.19 -47.08 -15.23
C GLU A 344 41.99 -48.26 -16.18
N MET A 345 40.77 -48.40 -16.68
CA MET A 345 40.47 -49.22 -17.86
C MET A 345 40.87 -48.40 -19.11
N PRO A 346 41.71 -48.92 -20.02
CA PRO A 346 42.06 -48.22 -21.25
C PRO A 346 40.91 -48.33 -22.23
N PHE A 347 39.99 -47.36 -22.19
CA PHE A 347 39.03 -47.15 -23.27
C PHE A 347 39.68 -46.24 -24.30
N ILE A 348 40.15 -46.83 -25.40
CA ILE A 348 40.57 -46.09 -26.59
C ILE A 348 39.30 -45.52 -27.22
N SER A 349 38.98 -44.28 -26.85
CA SER A 349 37.90 -43.51 -27.47
C SER A 349 38.49 -42.63 -28.57
N PRO A 350 37.86 -42.56 -29.75
CA PRO A 350 38.40 -41.87 -30.91
C PRO A 350 38.52 -40.36 -30.65
N GLU A 351 39.60 -39.77 -31.17
CA GLU A 351 39.88 -38.34 -31.21
C GLU A 351 38.74 -37.60 -31.95
N SER A 352 37.66 -37.26 -31.25
CA SER A 352 36.81 -36.14 -31.62
C SER A 352 37.34 -34.91 -30.91
N SER A 353 37.88 -33.96 -31.67
CA SER A 353 38.15 -32.59 -31.20
C SER A 353 36.83 -31.93 -30.79
N GLU A 354 36.33 -32.29 -29.61
CA GLU A 354 35.28 -31.57 -28.91
C GLU A 354 35.90 -30.24 -28.46
N MET A 355 35.47 -29.16 -29.11
CA MET A 355 35.67 -27.80 -28.60
C MET A 355 35.00 -27.71 -27.23
N THR A 356 35.77 -27.96 -26.17
CA THR A 356 35.33 -27.80 -24.79
C THR A 356 35.04 -26.32 -24.56
N MET A 357 33.78 -25.94 -24.68
CA MET A 357 33.33 -24.61 -24.29
C MET A 357 33.71 -24.39 -22.81
N PRO A 358 34.25 -23.21 -22.46
CA PRO A 358 34.53 -22.90 -21.07
C PRO A 358 33.25 -23.08 -20.24
N PRO A 359 33.34 -23.64 -19.02
CA PRO A 359 32.18 -23.84 -18.18
C PRO A 359 31.45 -22.50 -18.01
N PRO A 360 30.10 -22.48 -18.11
CA PRO A 360 29.35 -21.26 -17.93
C PRO A 360 29.70 -20.62 -16.59
N PRO A 361 29.86 -19.28 -16.52
CA PRO A 361 30.18 -18.62 -15.28
C PRO A 361 29.16 -19.01 -14.21
N PRO A 362 29.59 -19.30 -12.96
CA PRO A 362 28.67 -19.67 -11.90
C PRO A 362 27.61 -18.57 -11.79
N PRO A 363 26.32 -18.92 -11.68
CA PRO A 363 25.26 -17.94 -11.59
C PRO A 363 25.58 -16.98 -10.44
N PRO A 364 25.36 -15.65 -10.64
CA PRO A 364 25.63 -14.67 -9.61
C PRO A 364 24.93 -15.13 -8.33
N LYS A 365 25.70 -15.26 -7.24
CA LYS A 365 25.15 -15.61 -5.94
C LYS A 365 24.19 -14.48 -5.59
N PHE A 366 22.89 -14.76 -5.68
CA PHE A 366 21.89 -13.82 -5.20
C PHE A 366 22.20 -13.56 -3.73
N ASP A 367 22.43 -12.29 -3.40
CA ASP A 367 22.55 -11.88 -2.02
C ASP A 367 21.18 -12.10 -1.37
N ASN A 368 20.99 -13.29 -0.80
CA ASN A 368 19.79 -13.70 -0.05
C ASN A 368 19.48 -12.77 1.14
N ASN A 369 20.32 -11.75 1.37
CA ASN A 369 20.23 -10.78 2.44
C ASN A 369 19.52 -9.49 2.05
N CYS A 370 19.00 -9.36 0.82
CA CYS A 370 18.32 -8.15 0.37
C CYS A 370 16.79 -8.28 0.51
N VAL A 371 16.16 -7.27 1.11
CA VAL A 371 14.71 -7.07 1.02
C VAL A 371 14.34 -6.83 -0.44
N LYS A 372 13.28 -7.49 -0.93
CA LYS A 372 12.76 -7.31 -2.29
C LYS A 372 12.38 -5.84 -2.53
N ASN A 373 12.43 -5.38 -3.78
CA ASN A 373 11.91 -4.06 -4.14
C ASN A 373 10.41 -4.04 -3.83
N ALA A 374 9.95 -2.96 -3.19
CA ALA A 374 8.53 -2.73 -2.98
C ALA A 374 7.86 -2.50 -4.35
N ARG A 375 6.79 -3.26 -4.62
CA ARG A 375 6.03 -3.17 -5.87
C ARG A 375 4.54 -3.47 -5.61
N PRO A 376 3.89 -2.60 -4.82
CA PRO A 376 2.49 -2.77 -4.45
C PRO A 376 1.57 -2.77 -5.66
N ASP A 377 0.49 -3.54 -5.56
CA ASP A 377 -0.54 -3.60 -6.60
C ASP A 377 -1.33 -2.30 -6.67
N ILE A 378 -1.54 -1.63 -5.53
CA ILE A 378 -2.05 -0.26 -5.46
C ILE A 378 -1.19 0.58 -4.52
N THR A 379 -0.77 1.76 -4.96
CA THR A 379 -0.19 2.79 -4.10
C THR A 379 -1.15 3.96 -3.97
N MET A 380 -1.44 4.38 -2.73
CA MET A 380 -2.19 5.61 -2.43
C MET A 380 -1.26 6.65 -1.81
N GLY A 381 -1.26 7.84 -2.38
CA GLY A 381 -0.61 9.03 -1.82
C GLY A 381 -1.35 10.28 -2.28
N PHE A 382 -0.67 11.44 -2.29
CA PHE A 382 -1.27 12.70 -2.72
C PHE A 382 -0.91 13.02 -4.17
N PHE A 383 -1.83 13.70 -4.88
CA PHE A 383 -1.45 14.38 -6.10
C PHE A 383 -0.46 15.51 -5.79
N HIS A 384 0.52 15.73 -6.68
CA HIS A 384 1.42 16.88 -6.59
C HIS A 384 0.67 18.20 -6.39
N ALA A 385 -0.37 18.45 -7.20
CA ALA A 385 -1.21 19.65 -7.11
C ALA A 385 -1.94 19.80 -5.76
N VAL A 386 -2.27 18.69 -5.09
CA VAL A 386 -2.91 18.74 -3.75
C VAL A 386 -1.91 19.22 -2.71
N VAL A 387 -0.66 18.75 -2.77
CA VAL A 387 0.41 19.22 -1.87
C VAL A 387 0.77 20.68 -2.17
N ALA A 388 0.94 21.04 -3.44
CA ALA A 388 1.21 22.43 -3.85
C ALA A 388 0.10 23.39 -3.38
N LYS A 389 -1.17 23.05 -3.62
CA LYS A 389 -2.30 23.83 -3.12
C LYS A 389 -2.28 23.98 -1.59
N LYS A 390 -1.88 22.94 -0.86
CA LYS A 390 -1.76 23.01 0.60
C LYS A 390 -0.63 23.95 1.04
N LEU A 391 0.51 23.95 0.35
CA LEU A 391 1.60 24.90 0.57
C LEU A 391 1.16 26.35 0.30
N VAL A 392 0.44 26.59 -0.80
CA VAL A 392 -0.13 27.91 -1.11
C VAL A 392 -1.05 28.40 0.00
N SER A 393 -1.94 27.53 0.48
CA SER A 393 -2.82 27.86 1.62
C SER A 393 -2.06 28.14 2.93
N SER A 394 -0.78 27.72 3.01
CA SER A 394 0.11 27.93 4.15
C SER A 394 1.06 29.13 3.95
N GLY A 395 0.88 29.92 2.89
CA GLY A 395 1.61 31.16 2.63
C GLY A 395 2.86 31.04 1.76
N VAL A 396 3.10 29.88 1.13
CA VAL A 396 4.11 29.75 0.07
C VAL A 396 3.55 30.35 -1.22
N ASN A 397 4.36 31.04 -2.02
CA ASN A 397 3.87 31.53 -3.32
C ASN A 397 3.61 30.36 -4.29
N GLU A 398 2.75 30.58 -5.29
CA GLU A 398 2.26 29.51 -6.18
C GLU A 398 3.37 28.85 -7.00
N LEU A 399 4.34 29.62 -7.50
CA LEU A 399 5.46 29.10 -8.28
C LEU A 399 6.35 28.20 -7.42
N ASP A 400 6.79 28.70 -6.26
CA ASP A 400 7.62 27.93 -5.33
C ASP A 400 6.90 26.68 -4.83
N ALA A 401 5.59 26.75 -4.58
CA ALA A 401 4.82 25.57 -4.15
C ALA A 401 4.77 24.46 -5.22
N GLU A 402 4.77 24.84 -6.50
CA GLU A 402 4.75 23.90 -7.64
C GLU A 402 6.13 23.34 -8.01
N GLU A 403 7.19 24.09 -7.77
CA GLU A 403 8.57 23.72 -8.13
C GLU A 403 9.32 23.03 -6.97
N MET A 404 9.12 23.45 -5.72
CA MET A 404 9.88 22.98 -4.56
C MET A 404 9.99 21.47 -4.43
N LEU A 405 8.90 20.71 -4.59
CA LEU A 405 8.96 19.24 -4.49
C LEU A 405 9.65 18.58 -5.70
N LYS A 406 9.65 19.23 -6.86
CA LYS A 406 10.39 18.78 -8.04
C LYS A 406 11.87 19.05 -7.83
N ASP A 407 12.22 20.24 -7.34
CA ASP A 407 13.59 20.66 -7.10
C ASP A 407 14.24 19.80 -6.01
N LEU A 408 13.60 19.65 -4.85
CA LEU A 408 14.11 18.80 -3.77
C LEU A 408 14.28 17.33 -4.19
N GLN A 409 13.47 16.83 -5.11
CA GLN A 409 13.63 15.48 -5.65
C GLN A 409 14.71 15.41 -6.73
N TYR A 410 14.83 16.43 -7.57
CA TYR A 410 15.86 16.53 -8.61
C TYR A 410 17.26 16.65 -8.00
N GLU A 411 17.38 17.39 -6.89
CA GLU A 411 18.60 17.54 -6.09
C GLU A 411 18.88 16.31 -5.19
N GLU A 412 18.03 15.28 -5.24
CA GLU A 412 18.10 14.08 -4.40
C GLU A 412 18.07 14.37 -2.87
N GLU A 413 17.63 15.56 -2.45
CA GLU A 413 17.50 15.92 -1.03
C GLU A 413 16.29 15.29 -0.35
N LEU A 414 15.19 15.17 -1.11
CA LEU A 414 13.95 14.58 -0.64
C LEU A 414 13.35 13.71 -1.74
N LEU A 415 13.31 12.41 -1.49
CA LEU A 415 12.46 11.53 -2.27
C LEU A 415 11.02 11.69 -1.76
N SER A 416 10.13 12.22 -2.60
CA SER A 416 8.70 12.39 -2.26
C SER A 416 7.80 11.45 -3.07
N SER A 417 8.21 11.08 -4.28
CA SER A 417 7.61 9.98 -5.06
C SER A 417 8.40 8.70 -4.82
N PRO A 418 7.76 7.57 -4.47
CA PRO A 418 8.46 6.31 -4.26
C PRO A 418 9.06 5.73 -5.55
N THR A 419 8.67 6.23 -6.72
CA THR A 419 9.09 5.72 -8.03
C THR A 419 9.81 6.78 -8.85
N LEU A 420 10.69 6.33 -9.76
CA LEU A 420 11.46 7.18 -10.66
C LEU A 420 10.53 8.10 -11.49
N ALA A 421 10.57 9.40 -11.15
CA ALA A 421 10.14 10.64 -11.82
C ALA A 421 8.79 10.74 -12.57
N ALA A 422 8.21 9.66 -13.10
CA ALA A 422 7.10 9.73 -14.05
C ALA A 422 5.70 9.83 -13.42
N LEU A 423 5.60 9.80 -12.08
CA LEU A 423 4.30 9.63 -11.42
C LEU A 423 3.97 10.74 -10.44
N HIS A 424 2.71 11.16 -10.51
CA HIS A 424 2.17 12.27 -9.73
C HIS A 424 1.77 11.89 -8.29
N ILE A 425 2.29 10.78 -7.75
CA ILE A 425 2.02 10.36 -6.36
C ILE A 425 3.14 10.81 -5.45
N ARG A 426 2.79 11.62 -4.46
CA ARG A 426 3.68 12.13 -3.41
C ARG A 426 3.30 11.53 -2.06
N PHE A 427 4.29 11.20 -1.25
CA PHE A 427 4.17 10.73 0.14
C PHE A 427 3.11 9.64 0.31
N PRO A 428 3.36 8.41 -0.19
CA PRO A 428 2.45 7.30 0.00
C PRO A 428 2.15 7.05 1.48
N SER A 429 0.89 6.78 1.78
CA SER A 429 0.39 6.54 3.14
C SER A 429 -0.38 5.23 3.29
N LEU A 430 -0.84 4.65 2.18
CA LEU A 430 -1.49 3.34 2.11
C LEU A 430 -1.03 2.59 0.86
N VAL A 431 -0.80 1.29 0.98
CA VAL A 431 -0.59 0.38 -0.15
C VAL A 431 -1.55 -0.81 -0.09
N VAL A 432 -1.82 -1.42 -1.24
CA VAL A 432 -2.53 -2.70 -1.34
C VAL A 432 -1.61 -3.72 -1.99
N GLU A 433 -1.50 -4.89 -1.38
CA GLU A 433 -0.68 -6.02 -1.82
C GLU A 433 -1.58 -7.25 -1.88
N GLY A 434 -1.85 -7.71 -3.09
CA GLY A 434 -2.50 -8.97 -3.34
C GLY A 434 -1.48 -10.11 -3.36
N LYS A 435 -1.99 -11.33 -3.23
CA LYS A 435 -1.24 -12.54 -3.57
C LYS A 435 -0.73 -12.44 -5.01
N SER A 436 0.57 -12.69 -5.23
CA SER A 436 1.13 -12.53 -6.58
C SER A 436 0.53 -13.53 -7.56
N TYR A 437 -0.16 -12.98 -8.57
CA TYR A 437 -0.57 -13.57 -9.85
C TYR A 437 -0.63 -15.10 -9.88
N ALA A 438 -1.79 -15.72 -9.62
CA ALA A 438 -2.13 -17.10 -10.04
C ALA A 438 -1.08 -18.24 -9.76
N THR A 439 -0.03 -18.00 -8.98
CA THR A 439 1.14 -18.89 -8.85
C THR A 439 1.03 -19.83 -7.65
N GLY A 440 -0.14 -19.87 -7.00
CA GLY A 440 -0.37 -20.72 -5.83
C GLY A 440 0.41 -20.28 -4.57
N ARG A 441 0.96 -19.05 -4.54
CA ARG A 441 1.69 -18.53 -3.37
C ARG A 441 0.71 -18.14 -2.25
N SER A 442 1.12 -18.18 -0.99
CA SER A 442 0.22 -17.89 0.15
C SER A 442 0.13 -16.40 0.47
N MET A 443 -0.89 -16.00 1.24
CA MET A 443 -1.02 -14.69 1.90
C MET A 443 0.29 -14.16 2.52
N TYR A 444 1.15 -15.07 3.01
CA TYR A 444 2.48 -14.74 3.54
C TYR A 444 3.33 -13.89 2.59
N GLU A 445 3.23 -14.10 1.27
CA GLU A 445 3.99 -13.29 0.33
C GLU A 445 3.44 -11.86 0.25
N ALA A 446 2.12 -11.68 0.21
CA ALA A 446 1.48 -10.38 0.22
C ALA A 446 1.85 -9.61 1.50
N GLU A 447 1.83 -10.28 2.65
CA GLU A 447 2.29 -9.72 3.93
C GLU A 447 3.77 -9.32 3.91
N ASN A 448 4.64 -10.17 3.35
CA ASN A 448 6.07 -9.88 3.24
C ASN A 448 6.35 -8.67 2.34
N GLN A 449 5.58 -8.51 1.25
CA GLN A 449 5.70 -7.35 0.37
C GLN A 449 5.14 -6.10 1.03
N ALA A 450 3.96 -6.19 1.65
CA ALA A 450 3.39 -5.11 2.44
C ALA A 450 4.36 -4.63 3.51
N ALA A 451 5.07 -5.54 4.17
CA ALA A 451 6.07 -5.20 5.18
C ALA A 451 7.24 -4.38 4.60
N GLY A 452 7.74 -4.76 3.43
CA GLY A 452 8.74 -3.98 2.69
C GLY A 452 8.22 -2.61 2.26
N SER A 453 7.04 -2.58 1.62
CA SER A 453 6.38 -1.38 1.12
C SER A 453 6.10 -0.36 2.23
N GLY A 454 5.53 -0.79 3.36
CA GLY A 454 5.27 0.14 4.46
C GLY A 454 6.52 0.61 5.19
N SER A 455 7.57 -0.22 5.27
CA SER A 455 8.87 0.26 5.75
C SER A 455 9.45 1.37 4.86
N CYS A 456 9.30 1.24 3.53
CA CYS A 456 9.70 2.29 2.59
C CYS A 456 8.88 3.58 2.78
N MET A 457 7.57 3.50 3.06
CA MET A 457 6.73 4.66 3.39
C MET A 457 7.21 5.38 4.65
N LEU A 458 7.55 4.63 5.69
CA LEU A 458 8.08 5.18 6.95
C LEU A 458 9.45 5.84 6.77
N ILE A 459 10.30 5.30 5.89
CA ILE A 459 11.58 5.90 5.51
C ILE A 459 11.36 7.23 4.77
N LEU A 460 10.44 7.29 3.82
CA LEU A 460 10.08 8.54 3.11
C LEU A 460 9.66 9.64 4.09
N GLN A 461 8.78 9.32 5.05
CA GLN A 461 8.33 10.26 6.07
C GLN A 461 9.48 10.69 7.00
N SER A 462 10.36 9.76 7.38
CA SER A 462 11.52 10.05 8.22
C SER A 462 12.53 10.97 7.52
N ARG A 463 12.77 10.78 6.21
CA ARG A 463 13.66 11.65 5.42
C ARG A 463 13.15 13.09 5.35
N LEU A 464 11.83 13.29 5.26
CA LEU A 464 11.25 14.64 5.32
C LEU A 464 11.50 15.29 6.69
N ALA A 465 11.33 14.54 7.78
CA ALA A 465 11.58 15.04 9.13
C ALA A 465 13.07 15.38 9.33
N GLU A 466 13.98 14.51 8.90
CA GLU A 466 15.43 14.72 8.96
C GLU A 466 15.87 15.92 8.11
N LEU A 467 15.31 16.09 6.91
CA LEU A 467 15.58 17.27 6.07
C LEU A 467 15.09 18.55 6.75
N THR A 468 13.90 18.51 7.36
CA THR A 468 13.34 19.64 8.09
C THR A 468 14.24 20.04 9.27
N GLU A 469 14.72 19.06 10.04
CA GLU A 469 15.65 19.29 11.15
C GLU A 469 17.00 19.87 10.68
N ARG A 470 17.56 19.36 9.57
CA ARG A 470 18.80 19.89 8.99
C ARG A 470 18.67 21.32 8.48
N ARG A 471 17.54 21.65 7.85
CA ARG A 471 17.32 22.96 7.19
C ARG A 471 16.77 24.01 8.14
N SER A 472 16.08 23.62 9.22
CA SER A 472 15.47 24.55 10.16
C SER A 472 15.98 24.29 11.58
N ALA A 473 16.63 25.29 12.20
CA ALA A 473 17.26 25.21 13.52
C ALA A 473 16.25 25.05 14.70
N GLY A 474 15.04 24.53 14.45
CA GLY A 474 14.17 24.09 15.54
C GLY A 474 12.71 23.76 15.17
N LYS A 475 12.14 22.97 16.09
CA LYS A 475 10.74 22.94 16.56
C LYS A 475 9.67 22.20 15.76
N TYR A 476 9.96 21.44 14.71
CA TYR A 476 8.93 20.51 14.22
C TYR A 476 8.79 19.35 15.23
N LYS A 477 7.84 19.48 16.16
CA LYS A 477 7.38 18.37 17.00
C LYS A 477 6.41 17.53 16.19
N GLY A 478 6.96 16.78 15.24
CA GLY A 478 6.21 15.85 14.43
C GLY A 478 5.55 14.77 15.28
N LYS A 479 4.42 14.26 14.80
CA LYS A 479 3.84 13.04 15.34
C LYS A 479 4.65 11.84 14.84
N GLU A 480 4.57 10.69 15.52
CA GLU A 480 5.27 9.50 15.04
C GLU A 480 4.80 9.13 13.62
N PRO A 481 5.72 8.79 12.69
CA PRO A 481 5.35 8.32 11.36
C PRO A 481 4.53 7.03 11.46
N LEU A 482 3.39 7.01 10.76
CA LEU A 482 2.57 5.83 10.58
C LEU A 482 2.40 5.59 9.07
N ALA A 483 2.17 4.35 8.68
CA ALA A 483 1.67 4.03 7.35
C ALA A 483 0.72 2.82 7.45
N PHE A 484 -0.05 2.57 6.40
CA PHE A 484 -1.03 1.48 6.40
C PHE A 484 -0.83 0.59 5.17
N SER A 485 -1.23 -0.67 5.27
CA SER A 485 -1.35 -1.52 4.08
C SER A 485 -2.58 -2.41 4.16
N ILE A 486 -3.13 -2.75 3.01
CA ILE A 486 -4.11 -3.82 2.88
C ILE A 486 -3.41 -4.99 2.21
N THR A 487 -3.50 -6.17 2.80
CA THR A 487 -3.12 -7.41 2.12
C THR A 487 -4.37 -8.20 1.80
N HIS A 488 -4.39 -8.93 0.68
CA HIS A 488 -5.52 -9.81 0.38
C HIS A 488 -5.16 -11.13 -0.30
N GLU A 489 -6.02 -12.12 -0.07
CA GLU A 489 -6.06 -13.41 -0.77
C GLU A 489 -7.53 -13.75 -1.04
N GLY A 490 -7.95 -13.59 -2.30
CA GLY A 490 -9.36 -13.72 -2.67
C GLY A 490 -10.23 -12.70 -1.92
N PRO A 491 -11.31 -13.11 -1.24
CA PRO A 491 -12.17 -12.19 -0.48
C PRO A 491 -11.62 -11.81 0.89
N ILE A 492 -10.51 -12.39 1.35
CA ILE A 492 -9.97 -12.09 2.68
C ILE A 492 -9.07 -10.86 2.60
N LEU A 493 -9.42 -9.80 3.35
CA LEU A 493 -8.66 -8.56 3.46
C LEU A 493 -8.11 -8.41 4.88
N LEU A 494 -6.84 -8.00 5.02
CA LEU A 494 -6.25 -7.60 6.31
C LEU A 494 -5.77 -6.16 6.22
N LEU A 495 -6.14 -5.33 7.20
CA LEU A 495 -5.63 -3.98 7.37
C LEU A 495 -4.46 -4.01 8.37
N TRP A 496 -3.31 -3.51 7.94
CA TRP A 496 -2.09 -3.46 8.74
C TRP A 496 -1.69 -2.01 9.05
N LEU A 497 -1.20 -1.80 10.27
CA LEU A 497 -0.47 -0.61 10.69
C LEU A 497 1.03 -0.84 10.54
N HIS A 498 1.73 0.20 10.10
CA HIS A 498 3.19 0.28 10.06
C HIS A 498 3.66 1.40 10.97
N TYR A 499 4.66 1.14 11.81
CA TYR A 499 5.25 2.15 12.69
C TYR A 499 6.73 1.88 13.00
N ILE A 500 7.46 2.91 13.39
CA ILE A 500 8.86 2.80 13.80
C ILE A 500 8.96 2.69 15.31
N THR A 501 9.78 1.77 15.81
CA THR A 501 10.30 1.80 17.19
C THR A 501 11.81 1.98 17.18
N SER A 502 12.34 2.55 18.25
CA SER A 502 13.79 2.71 18.42
C SER A 502 14.24 1.97 19.67
N LEU A 503 15.30 1.17 19.55
CA LEU A 503 15.97 0.49 20.66
C LEU A 503 17.48 0.61 20.43
N GLU A 504 18.24 1.13 21.40
CA GLU A 504 19.71 1.20 21.32
C GLU A 504 20.24 1.84 20.01
N ASN A 505 19.66 2.96 19.58
CA ASN A 505 19.97 3.65 18.30
C ASN A 505 19.64 2.86 17.03
N ALA A 506 18.99 1.71 17.15
CA ALA A 506 18.47 0.94 16.03
C ALA A 506 16.99 1.26 15.78
N ARG A 507 16.63 1.55 14.53
CA ARG A 507 15.24 1.66 14.07
C ARG A 507 14.72 0.28 13.68
N PHE A 508 13.52 -0.05 14.14
CA PHE A 508 12.76 -1.23 13.78
C PHE A 508 11.47 -0.80 13.09
N TYR A 509 11.14 -1.48 12.00
CA TYR A 509 9.93 -1.24 11.21
C TYR A 509 8.92 -2.32 11.57
N ASN A 510 7.85 -1.94 12.25
CA ASN A 510 6.91 -2.88 12.83
C ASN A 510 5.62 -2.91 12.00
N LEU A 511 5.06 -4.11 11.80
CA LEU A 511 3.70 -4.31 11.29
C LEU A 511 2.78 -4.88 12.35
N HIS A 512 1.55 -4.40 12.42
CA HIS A 512 0.52 -4.92 13.30
C HIS A 512 -0.83 -5.04 12.57
N VAL A 513 -1.51 -6.18 12.67
CA VAL A 513 -2.86 -6.35 12.11
C VAL A 513 -3.86 -5.57 12.94
N LEU A 514 -4.65 -4.72 12.30
CA LEU A 514 -5.69 -3.91 12.93
C LEU A 514 -7.09 -4.47 12.71
N SER A 515 -7.37 -4.99 11.51
CA SER A 515 -8.69 -5.48 11.14
C SER A 515 -8.60 -6.57 10.09
N ILE A 516 -9.59 -7.47 10.11
CA ILE A 516 -9.74 -8.59 9.20
C ILE A 516 -11.16 -8.53 8.64
N CYS A 517 -11.30 -8.74 7.34
CA CYS A 517 -12.58 -8.73 6.66
C CYS A 517 -12.67 -9.89 5.68
N HIS A 518 -13.84 -10.51 5.62
CA HIS A 518 -14.23 -11.31 4.47
C HIS A 518 -15.16 -10.46 3.59
N ALA A 519 -14.71 -10.10 2.40
CA ALA A 519 -15.36 -9.10 1.54
C ALA A 519 -16.78 -9.49 1.11
N THR A 520 -17.15 -10.77 1.11
CA THR A 520 -18.52 -11.23 0.83
C THR A 520 -19.45 -11.17 2.06
N ILE A 521 -18.93 -10.80 3.23
CA ILE A 521 -19.72 -10.64 4.46
C ILE A 521 -19.93 -9.15 4.69
N ARG A 522 -21.17 -8.70 4.50
CA ARG A 522 -21.55 -7.29 4.52
C ARG A 522 -21.20 -6.58 5.84
N SER A 523 -21.46 -7.22 6.99
CA SER A 523 -21.18 -6.61 8.30
C SER A 523 -19.69 -6.34 8.51
N THR A 524 -18.84 -7.33 8.26
CA THR A 524 -17.38 -7.19 8.40
C THR A 524 -16.80 -6.23 7.36
N SER A 525 -17.37 -6.22 6.14
CA SER A 525 -16.98 -5.28 5.09
C SER A 525 -17.27 -3.84 5.48
N ARG A 526 -18.46 -3.57 6.01
CA ARG A 526 -18.81 -2.23 6.51
C ARG A 526 -17.88 -1.75 7.62
N GLU A 527 -17.58 -2.59 8.61
CA GLU A 527 -16.66 -2.26 9.71
C GLU A 527 -15.23 -1.99 9.19
N PHE A 528 -14.74 -2.82 8.27
CA PHE A 528 -13.44 -2.64 7.65
C PHE A 528 -13.33 -1.33 6.86
N PHE A 529 -14.36 -1.01 6.07
CA PHE A 529 -14.40 0.22 5.27
C PHE A 529 -14.60 1.48 6.13
N LEU A 530 -15.22 1.38 7.31
CA LEU A 530 -15.20 2.45 8.30
C LEU A 530 -13.78 2.73 8.81
N ALA A 531 -13.03 1.70 9.18
CA ALA A 531 -11.65 1.86 9.60
C ALA A 531 -10.79 2.46 8.46
N LEU A 532 -11.01 2.02 7.22
CA LEU A 532 -10.34 2.55 6.05
C LEU A 532 -10.68 4.01 5.76
N ALA A 533 -11.94 4.42 5.98
CA ALA A 533 -12.34 5.82 5.87
C ALA A 533 -11.59 6.68 6.89
N GLY A 534 -11.38 6.18 8.10
CA GLY A 534 -10.59 6.85 9.12
C GLY A 534 -9.11 6.95 8.78
N VAL A 535 -8.51 5.91 8.18
CA VAL A 535 -7.15 5.96 7.63
C VAL A 535 -7.03 7.03 6.55
N MET A 536 -7.99 7.10 5.61
CA MET A 536 -8.00 8.14 4.57
C MET A 536 -8.23 9.54 5.16
N GLU A 537 -9.10 9.69 6.15
CA GLU A 537 -9.31 10.98 6.83
C GLU A 537 -8.02 11.44 7.52
N TRP A 538 -7.37 10.57 8.29
CA TRP A 538 -6.06 10.80 8.91
C TRP A 538 -5.00 11.22 7.89
N ALA A 539 -4.92 10.53 6.75
CA ALA A 539 -3.97 10.90 5.71
C ALA A 539 -4.27 12.30 5.15
N SER A 540 -5.52 12.58 4.78
CA SER A 540 -5.90 13.87 4.16
C SER A 540 -5.80 15.08 5.10
N THR A 541 -5.80 14.84 6.41
CA THR A 541 -5.74 15.87 7.43
C THR A 541 -4.34 15.90 8.05
N GLU A 542 -4.07 14.98 8.97
CA GLU A 542 -2.85 14.96 9.77
C GLU A 542 -1.57 14.81 8.94
N VAL A 543 -1.53 13.85 8.01
CA VAL A 543 -0.32 13.60 7.21
C VAL A 543 -0.07 14.75 6.24
N LEU A 544 -1.10 15.16 5.49
CA LEU A 544 -0.97 16.26 4.53
C LEU A 544 -0.62 17.58 5.21
N ASP A 545 -1.21 17.88 6.37
CA ASP A 545 -0.88 19.06 7.18
C ASP A 545 0.57 18.99 7.69
N GLY A 546 0.99 17.83 8.19
CA GLY A 546 2.35 17.61 8.67
C GLY A 546 3.41 17.75 7.57
N ILE A 547 3.12 17.26 6.36
CA ILE A 547 3.99 17.44 5.18
C ILE A 547 4.10 18.92 4.83
N ALA A 548 2.97 19.62 4.70
CA ALA A 548 2.96 21.03 4.33
C ALA A 548 3.70 21.90 5.35
N GLN A 549 3.50 21.66 6.66
CA GLN A 549 4.20 22.37 7.72
C GLN A 549 5.73 22.21 7.61
N GLN A 550 6.21 20.99 7.40
CA GLN A 550 7.64 20.69 7.23
C GLN A 550 8.23 21.38 6.00
N LEU A 551 7.55 21.28 4.86
CA LEU A 551 7.99 21.92 3.61
C LEU A 551 7.99 23.46 3.71
N VAL A 552 7.02 24.07 4.41
CA VAL A 552 7.01 25.52 4.68
C VAL A 552 8.22 25.94 5.51
N LEU A 553 8.65 25.12 6.49
CA LEU A 553 9.84 25.41 7.28
C LEU A 553 11.11 25.33 6.43
N ILE A 554 11.24 24.30 5.59
CA ILE A 554 12.35 24.14 4.64
C ILE A 554 12.43 25.34 3.70
N TRP A 555 11.29 25.74 3.12
CA TRP A 555 11.19 26.89 2.22
C TRP A 555 11.60 28.20 2.89
N LYS A 556 11.07 28.49 4.08
CA LYS A 556 11.43 29.70 4.84
C LYS A 556 12.92 29.75 5.17
N SER A 557 13.54 28.61 5.43
CA SER A 557 14.98 28.53 5.67
C SER A 557 15.77 28.83 4.39
N ALA A 558 15.35 28.31 3.23
CA ALA A 558 16.00 28.59 1.95
C ALA A 558 15.94 30.08 1.58
N GLN A 559 14.78 30.73 1.78
CA GLN A 559 14.61 32.18 1.50
C GLN A 559 15.47 33.10 2.39
N LYS A 560 15.92 32.62 3.56
CA LYS A 560 16.82 33.39 4.43
C LYS A 560 18.29 33.30 3.99
N GLN A 561 18.64 32.34 3.15
CA GLN A 561 20.02 32.14 2.67
C GLN A 561 20.33 32.97 1.42
N THR A 562 19.30 33.49 0.75
CA THR A 562 19.42 34.29 -0.48
C THR A 562 19.52 35.79 -0.25
N VAL A 563 19.35 36.24 1.00
CA VAL A 563 19.50 37.64 1.46
C VAL A 563 20.82 37.79 2.18
#